data_AF-A0A8S3W6F5-F1
#
_entry.id   AF-A0A8S3W6F5-F1
#
_cell.length_a   1.000
_cell.length_b   1.000
_cell.length_c   1.000
_cell.angle_alpha   90.00
_cell.angle_beta   90.00
_cell.angle_gamma   90.00
#
_symmetry.space_group_name_H-M   'P 1'
#
loop_
_entity.id
_entity.type
_entity.pdbx_description
1 polymer ?
#
loop_
_entity_poly.entity_id
_entity_poly.type
_entity_poly.pdbx_seq_one_letter_code
_entity_poly.pdbx_strand_id
1 'polypeptide(L)'
;MDVISADMAQLKTSVNKLEIENNTRDQWARRSNIEICGVPEKKNENLITIIENCKKAYIPFNASTDMDFVTRVASLSKDKKMPKRIIVRFMSRYYKDEFLSKVRQLKNLKASDIGFSGNNSYVFFNDHLTSSNKLLLQKAKAKAKDCNYKFV
;
A
#
# COMPACT_ATOMS: atom_id res chain seq x y z
N MET A 1 39.06 -27.19 7.04
CA MET A 1 37.63 -26.86 7.29
C MET A 1 37.39 -25.34 7.39
N ASP A 2 38.42 -24.51 7.64
CA ASP A 2 38.24 -23.07 7.87
C ASP A 2 37.88 -22.24 6.62
N VAL A 3 38.40 -22.60 5.43
CA VAL A 3 38.14 -21.85 4.20
C VAL A 3 36.66 -21.94 3.78
N ILE A 4 36.08 -23.15 3.85
CA ILE A 4 34.66 -23.37 3.49
C ILE A 4 33.74 -22.59 4.42
N SER A 5 34.07 -22.53 5.72
CA SER A 5 33.29 -21.76 6.70
C SER A 5 33.37 -20.25 6.44
N ALA A 6 34.58 -19.75 6.14
CA ALA A 6 34.81 -18.36 5.79
C ALA A 6 34.06 -17.96 4.50
N ASP A 7 34.16 -18.78 3.46
CA ASP A 7 33.45 -18.56 2.19
C ASP A 7 31.93 -18.58 2.38
N MET A 8 31.40 -19.50 3.21
CA MET A 8 29.97 -19.55 3.53
C MET A 8 29.51 -18.30 4.29
N ALA A 9 30.32 -17.77 5.22
CA ALA A 9 30.02 -16.54 5.94
C ALA A 9 30.03 -15.31 5.00
N GLN A 10 31.02 -15.24 4.10
CA GLN A 10 31.11 -14.19 3.10
C GLN A 10 29.94 -14.24 2.11
N LEU A 11 29.54 -15.44 1.68
CA LEU A 11 28.39 -15.63 0.79
C LEU A 11 27.09 -15.20 1.47
N LYS A 12 26.83 -15.64 2.72
CA LYS A 12 25.66 -15.20 3.49
C LYS A 12 25.60 -13.68 3.64
N THR A 13 26.75 -13.05 3.92
CA THR A 13 26.85 -11.58 4.02
C THR A 13 26.49 -10.91 2.70
N SER A 14 26.99 -11.44 1.59
CA SER A 14 26.71 -10.93 0.24
C SER A 14 25.24 -11.09 -0.14
N VAL A 15 24.64 -12.26 0.14
CA VAL A 15 23.22 -12.53 -0.09
C VAL A 15 22.36 -11.55 0.71
N ASN A 16 22.62 -11.39 2.01
CA ASN A 16 21.88 -10.44 2.85
C ASN A 16 21.97 -9.01 2.32
N LYS A 17 23.17 -8.58 1.89
CA LYS A 17 23.37 -7.25 1.29
C LYS A 17 22.51 -7.08 0.04
N LEU A 18 22.54 -8.06 -0.86
CA LEU A 18 21.76 -8.03 -2.11
C LEU A 18 20.25 -8.04 -1.82
N GLU A 19 19.77 -8.79 -0.83
CA GLU A 19 18.36 -8.80 -0.42
C GLU A 19 17.92 -7.42 0.10
N ILE A 20 18.74 -6.75 0.92
CA ILE A 20 18.48 -5.41 1.44
C ILE A 20 18.43 -4.39 0.31
N GLU A 21 19.43 -4.40 -0.58
CA GLU A 21 19.48 -3.51 -1.75
C GLU A 21 18.28 -3.76 -2.66
N ASN A 22 17.92 -5.02 -2.87
CA ASN A 22 16.76 -5.36 -3.69
C ASN A 22 15.47 -4.84 -3.08
N ASN A 23 15.22 -5.08 -1.79
CA ASN A 23 14.06 -4.53 -1.08
C ASN A 23 14.02 -2.99 -1.15
N THR A 24 15.18 -2.34 -1.07
CA THR A 24 15.30 -0.87 -1.18
C THR A 24 14.90 -0.39 -2.56
N ARG A 25 15.40 -1.01 -3.64
CA ARG A 25 15.00 -0.69 -5.02
C ARG A 25 13.51 -0.93 -5.25
N ASP A 26 13.01 -2.04 -4.74
CA ASP A 26 11.61 -2.42 -4.81
C ASP A 26 10.70 -1.40 -4.10
N GLN A 27 11.10 -0.93 -2.92
CA GLN A 27 10.36 0.09 -2.20
C GLN A 27 10.42 1.44 -2.93
N TRP A 28 11.57 1.78 -3.51
CA TRP A 28 11.76 2.98 -4.32
C TRP A 28 10.85 2.98 -5.55
N ALA A 29 10.72 1.85 -6.24
CA ALA A 29 9.81 1.69 -7.38
C ALA A 29 8.34 1.94 -7.00
N ARG A 30 7.95 1.70 -5.74
CA ARG A 30 6.60 1.91 -5.21
C ARG A 30 6.37 3.29 -4.58
N ARG A 31 7.38 4.18 -4.57
CA ARG A 31 7.33 5.47 -3.87
C ARG A 31 6.21 6.42 -4.32
N SER A 32 5.75 6.27 -5.57
CA SER A 32 4.64 7.04 -6.16
C SER A 32 3.33 6.25 -6.17
N ASN A 33 3.26 5.14 -5.44
CA ASN A 33 2.09 4.28 -5.40
C ASN A 33 1.39 4.37 -4.04
N ILE A 34 0.07 4.23 -4.07
CA ILE A 34 -0.74 3.94 -2.89
C ILE A 34 -1.39 2.56 -3.02
N GLU A 35 -1.74 2.00 -1.88
CA GLU A 35 -2.53 0.78 -1.73
C GLU A 35 -3.85 1.11 -1.06
N ILE A 36 -4.95 0.70 -1.69
CA ILE A 36 -6.30 0.88 -1.20
C ILE A 36 -6.89 -0.48 -0.83
N CYS A 37 -7.36 -0.59 0.41
CA CYS A 37 -7.89 -1.81 0.99
C CYS A 37 -9.37 -1.63 1.35
N GLY A 38 -10.15 -2.72 1.29
CA GLY A 38 -11.55 -2.72 1.75
C GLY A 38 -12.58 -2.24 0.73
N VAL A 39 -12.16 -2.00 -0.52
CA VAL A 39 -13.09 -1.67 -1.63
C VAL A 39 -13.75 -2.94 -2.14
N PRO A 40 -15.09 -3.10 -2.05
CA PRO A 40 -15.79 -4.27 -2.55
C PRO A 40 -15.54 -4.48 -4.06
N GLU A 41 -15.60 -5.73 -4.51
CA GLU A 41 -15.45 -6.06 -5.93
C GLU A 41 -16.81 -6.01 -6.64
N LYS A 42 -16.84 -5.41 -7.84
CA LYS A 42 -18.00 -5.41 -8.74
C LYS A 42 -17.58 -5.96 -10.10
N LYS A 43 -18.47 -6.71 -10.75
CA LYS A 43 -18.26 -7.12 -12.15
C LYS A 43 -18.20 -5.86 -13.02
N ASN A 44 -17.24 -5.79 -13.93
CA ASN A 44 -17.02 -4.66 -14.84
C ASN A 44 -16.85 -3.32 -14.10
N GLU A 45 -16.19 -3.32 -12.94
CA GLU A 45 -15.90 -2.09 -12.23
C GLU A 45 -14.93 -1.19 -13.00
N ASN A 46 -15.14 0.12 -12.89
CA ASN A 46 -14.18 1.12 -13.34
C ASN A 46 -13.40 1.64 -12.13
N LEU A 47 -12.15 1.20 -11.99
CA LEU A 47 -11.29 1.61 -10.88
C LEU A 47 -11.01 3.11 -10.90
N ILE A 48 -10.91 3.74 -12.07
CA ILE A 48 -10.68 5.18 -12.20
C ILE A 48 -11.84 5.94 -11.58
N THR A 49 -13.07 5.57 -11.92
CA THR A 49 -14.28 6.17 -11.34
C THR A 49 -14.36 5.97 -9.83
N ILE A 50 -13.87 4.84 -9.29
CA ILE A 50 -13.80 4.63 -7.84
C ILE A 50 -12.84 5.63 -7.17
N ILE A 51 -11.68 5.89 -7.78
CA ILE A 51 -10.74 6.90 -7.26
C ILE A 51 -11.34 8.31 -7.38
N GLU A 52 -11.93 8.63 -8.53
CA GLU A 52 -12.59 9.92 -8.76
C GLU A 52 -13.75 10.16 -7.78
N ASN A 53 -14.47 9.10 -7.39
CA ASN A 53 -15.56 9.19 -6.41
C ASN A 53 -15.09 9.51 -4.99
N CYS A 54 -13.78 9.52 -4.72
CA CYS A 54 -13.22 10.05 -3.49
C CYS A 54 -13.31 11.59 -3.39
N LYS A 55 -14.24 12.24 -4.12
CA LYS A 55 -14.49 13.69 -4.13
C LYS A 55 -14.70 14.29 -2.74
N LYS A 56 -15.17 13.49 -1.76
CA LYS A 56 -15.28 13.90 -0.35
C LYS A 56 -13.96 14.38 0.24
N ALA A 57 -12.82 14.00 -0.34
CA ALA A 57 -11.50 14.46 0.04
C ALA A 57 -11.23 15.94 -0.29
N TYR A 58 -12.08 16.57 -1.12
CA TYR A 58 -11.84 17.91 -1.68
C TYR A 58 -10.49 18.03 -2.39
N ILE A 59 -10.07 16.95 -3.07
CA ILE A 59 -8.84 16.94 -3.86
C ILE A 59 -9.26 16.88 -5.32
N PRO A 60 -8.92 17.90 -6.13
CA PRO A 60 -9.06 17.78 -7.57
C PRO A 60 -8.16 16.65 -8.04
N PHE A 61 -8.76 15.59 -8.59
CA PHE A 61 -8.08 14.45 -9.17
C PHE A 61 -8.51 14.31 -10.62
N ASN A 62 -7.54 14.34 -11.51
CA ASN A 62 -7.72 14.09 -12.93
C ASN A 62 -6.88 12.88 -13.33
N ALA A 63 -7.56 11.77 -13.63
CA ALA A 63 -6.93 10.52 -14.00
C ALA A 63 -5.96 10.64 -15.19
N SER A 64 -6.21 11.55 -16.13
CA SER A 64 -5.38 11.72 -17.33
C SER A 64 -4.03 12.41 -17.05
N THR A 65 -3.94 13.22 -16.00
CA THR A 65 -2.73 13.98 -15.66
C THR A 65 -2.03 13.45 -14.42
N ASP A 66 -2.79 12.92 -13.47
CA ASP A 66 -2.31 12.65 -12.12
C ASP A 66 -1.96 11.17 -11.90
N MET A 67 -2.48 10.28 -12.75
CA MET A 67 -2.37 8.83 -12.60
C MET A 67 -1.65 8.19 -13.78
N ASP A 68 -0.70 7.32 -13.46
CA ASP A 68 0.02 6.47 -14.40
C ASP A 68 -0.81 5.20 -14.69
N PHE A 69 -1.16 4.46 -13.64
CA PHE A 69 -2.04 3.30 -13.77
C PHE A 69 -2.82 3.00 -12.49
N VAL A 70 -3.87 2.20 -12.63
CA VAL A 70 -4.62 1.60 -11.54
C VAL A 70 -4.93 0.13 -11.82
N THR A 71 -4.75 -0.73 -10.83
CA THR A 71 -5.06 -2.16 -10.96
C THR A 71 -5.46 -2.79 -9.63
N ARG A 72 -6.27 -3.85 -9.68
CA ARG A 72 -6.38 -4.78 -8.56
C ARG A 72 -5.14 -5.67 -8.51
N VAL A 73 -4.72 -6.03 -7.31
CA VAL A 73 -3.61 -6.98 -7.09
C VAL A 73 -4.16 -8.22 -6.39
N ALA A 74 -3.69 -9.38 -6.84
CA ALA A 74 -4.05 -10.65 -6.23
C ALA A 74 -3.68 -10.65 -4.73
N SER A 75 -4.60 -11.13 -3.91
CA SER A 75 -4.30 -11.38 -2.50
C SER A 75 -3.41 -12.60 -2.40
N LEU A 76 -2.31 -12.50 -1.65
CA LEU A 76 -1.52 -13.66 -1.24
C LEU A 76 -2.27 -14.53 -0.21
N SER A 77 -3.32 -13.99 0.41
CA SER A 77 -4.19 -14.76 1.31
C SER A 77 -5.13 -15.64 0.50
N LYS A 78 -5.18 -16.93 0.84
CA LYS A 78 -6.16 -17.89 0.30
C LYS A 78 -7.59 -17.61 0.77
N ASP A 79 -7.78 -16.69 1.73
CA ASP A 79 -9.09 -16.31 2.22
C ASP A 79 -9.81 -15.43 1.19
N LYS A 80 -10.66 -16.07 0.37
CA LYS A 80 -11.46 -15.42 -0.67
C LYS A 80 -12.50 -14.44 -0.12
N LYS A 81 -12.65 -14.33 1.20
CA LYS A 81 -13.62 -13.41 1.82
C LYS A 81 -13.20 -11.95 1.78
N MET A 82 -11.90 -11.67 1.66
CA MET A 82 -11.38 -10.30 1.62
C MET A 82 -11.26 -9.79 0.19
N PRO A 83 -11.78 -8.57 -0.12
CA PRO A 83 -11.65 -8.01 -1.46
C PRO A 83 -10.19 -7.76 -1.82
N LYS A 84 -9.84 -7.97 -3.09
CA LYS A 84 -8.52 -7.67 -3.63
C LYS A 84 -8.18 -6.19 -3.44
N ARG A 85 -6.90 -5.91 -3.17
CA ARG A 85 -6.42 -4.54 -2.97
C ARG A 85 -6.29 -3.83 -4.31
N ILE A 86 -6.44 -2.52 -4.31
CA ILE A 86 -6.21 -1.67 -5.49
C ILE A 86 -4.87 -0.96 -5.30
N ILE A 87 -4.02 -0.98 -6.33
CA ILE A 87 -2.82 -0.17 -6.41
C ILE A 87 -3.08 0.95 -7.41
N VAL A 88 -2.82 2.18 -7.00
CA VAL A 88 -2.80 3.35 -7.88
C VAL A 88 -1.37 3.88 -7.91
N ARG A 89 -0.82 4.10 -9.10
CA ARG A 89 0.44 4.80 -9.29
C ARG A 89 0.15 6.19 -9.84
N PHE A 90 0.74 7.19 -9.21
CA PHE A 90 0.62 8.59 -9.59
C PHE A 90 1.81 9.03 -10.45
N MET A 91 1.57 9.99 -11.33
CA MET A 91 2.61 10.64 -12.14
C MET A 91 3.56 11.46 -11.25
N SER A 92 3.03 12.15 -10.23
CA SER A 92 3.81 12.95 -9.29
C SER A 92 3.80 12.35 -7.89
N ARG A 93 5.00 12.14 -7.34
CA ARG A 93 5.16 11.71 -5.93
C ARG A 93 4.59 12.75 -4.96
N TYR A 94 4.81 14.03 -5.23
CA TYR A 94 4.34 15.11 -4.37
C TYR A 94 2.81 15.16 -4.34
N TYR A 95 2.17 15.03 -5.51
CA TYR A 95 0.73 14.97 -5.60
C TYR A 95 0.18 13.72 -4.89
N LYS A 96 0.84 12.56 -5.03
CA LYS A 96 0.49 11.36 -4.26
C LYS A 96 0.53 11.60 -2.75
N ASP A 97 1.57 12.26 -2.24
CA ASP A 97 1.72 12.55 -0.81
C ASP A 97 0.62 13.49 -0.30
N GLU A 98 0.30 14.53 -1.09
CA GLU A 98 -0.84 15.42 -0.81
C GLU A 98 -2.17 14.66 -0.82
N PHE A 99 -2.41 13.87 -1.87
CA PHE A 99 -3.60 13.06 -2.05
C PHE A 99 -3.83 12.16 -0.82
N LEU A 100 -2.81 11.40 -0.45
CA LEU A 100 -2.87 10.46 0.65
C LEU A 100 -3.06 11.15 2.00
N SER A 101 -2.40 12.28 2.23
CA SER A 101 -2.55 13.07 3.47
C SER A 101 -3.99 13.54 3.67
N LYS A 102 -4.60 14.10 2.63
CA LYS A 102 -5.97 14.61 2.65
C LYS A 102 -6.99 13.48 2.82
N VAL A 103 -6.86 12.36 2.11
CA VAL A 103 -7.77 11.22 2.29
C VAL A 103 -7.67 10.65 3.70
N ARG A 104 -6.48 10.61 4.32
CA ARG A 104 -6.30 10.19 5.72
C ARG A 104 -7.00 11.11 6.74
N GLN A 105 -7.31 12.37 6.38
CA GLN A 105 -8.07 13.28 7.24
C GLN A 105 -9.56 12.94 7.30
N LEU A 106 -10.11 12.27 6.29
CA LEU A 106 -11.52 11.86 6.18
C LEU A 106 -11.87 10.65 7.06
N LYS A 107 -11.32 10.57 8.27
CA LYS A 107 -11.43 9.44 9.21
C LYS A 107 -12.72 8.63 9.02
N ASN A 108 -12.60 7.30 8.93
CA ASN A 108 -13.72 6.35 8.79
C ASN A 108 -14.43 6.35 7.42
N LEU A 109 -13.68 6.58 6.33
CA LEU A 109 -14.19 6.45 4.96
C LEU A 109 -14.78 5.04 4.71
N LYS A 110 -16.00 4.99 4.19
CA LYS A 110 -16.74 3.76 3.88
C LYS A 110 -16.84 3.53 2.38
N ALA A 111 -17.13 2.29 1.98
CA ALA A 111 -17.35 1.94 0.59
C ALA A 111 -18.53 2.72 -0.03
N SER A 112 -19.58 2.99 0.76
CA SER A 112 -20.70 3.86 0.36
C SER A 112 -20.27 5.28 0.00
N ASP A 113 -19.19 5.78 0.58
CA ASP A 113 -18.66 7.12 0.29
C ASP A 113 -17.97 7.21 -1.08
N ILE A 114 -17.61 6.06 -1.68
CA ILE A 114 -16.87 5.97 -2.94
C ILE A 114 -17.65 5.23 -4.04
N GLY A 115 -18.99 5.23 -3.95
CA GLY A 115 -19.88 4.71 -4.99
C GLY A 115 -20.37 3.27 -4.78
N PHE A 116 -20.27 2.72 -3.56
CA PHE A 116 -20.87 1.44 -3.18
C PHE A 116 -22.03 1.66 -2.21
N SER A 117 -23.10 2.31 -2.69
CA SER A 117 -24.32 2.59 -1.91
C SER A 117 -24.79 1.38 -1.11
N GLY A 118 -25.11 1.61 0.17
CA GLY A 118 -25.54 0.55 1.10
C GLY A 118 -24.40 -0.27 1.72
N ASN A 119 -23.15 -0.13 1.26
CA ASN A 119 -22.02 -0.86 1.84
C ASN A 119 -21.28 -0.02 2.88
N ASN A 120 -21.28 -0.48 4.14
CA ASN A 120 -20.65 0.20 5.27
C ASN A 120 -19.23 -0.31 5.60
N SER A 121 -18.61 -1.11 4.74
CA SER A 121 -17.24 -1.56 4.94
C SER A 121 -16.26 -0.38 4.89
N TYR A 122 -15.30 -0.36 5.81
CA TYR A 122 -14.27 0.68 5.83
C TYR A 122 -13.28 0.51 4.68
N VAL A 123 -12.85 1.65 4.14
CA VAL A 123 -11.85 1.74 3.07
C VAL A 123 -10.63 2.45 3.62
N PHE A 124 -9.45 1.89 3.37
CA PHE A 124 -8.18 2.39 3.89
C PHE A 124 -7.22 2.73 2.76
N PHE A 125 -6.62 3.91 2.84
CA PHE A 125 -5.63 4.42 1.90
C PHE A 125 -4.26 4.43 2.57
N ASN A 126 -3.32 3.67 2.00
CA ASN A 126 -1.99 3.43 2.58
C ASN A 126 -0.89 3.68 1.56
N ASP A 127 0.33 3.90 2.03
CA ASP A 127 1.51 3.82 1.17
C ASP A 127 1.71 2.38 0.68
N HIS A 128 2.13 2.23 -0.58
CA HIS A 128 2.44 0.91 -1.11
C HIS A 128 3.82 0.43 -0.65
N LEU A 129 3.83 -0.32 0.44
CA LEU A 129 5.05 -0.92 0.99
C LEU A 129 5.34 -2.31 0.40
N THR A 130 6.63 -2.68 0.36
CA THR A 130 7.05 -4.07 0.10
C THR A 130 6.55 -5.00 1.20
N SER A 131 6.49 -6.31 0.92
CA SER A 131 6.09 -7.31 1.93
C SER A 131 6.97 -7.26 3.18
N SER A 132 8.29 -7.14 3.01
CA SER A 132 9.25 -7.01 4.11
C SER A 132 8.99 -5.75 4.94
N ASN A 133 8.74 -4.61 4.30
CA ASN A 133 8.48 -3.35 4.98
C ASN A 133 7.10 -3.33 5.67
N LYS A 134 6.07 -3.97 5.08
CA LYS A 134 4.77 -4.17 5.73
C LYS A 134 4.90 -5.01 7.00
N LEU A 135 5.66 -6.10 6.94
CA LEU A 135 5.92 -6.96 8.09
C LEU A 135 6.69 -6.21 9.18
N LEU A 136 7.71 -5.44 8.81
CA LEU A 136 8.47 -4.60 9.74
C LEU A 136 7.55 -3.58 10.44
N LEU A 137 6.72 -2.85 9.67
CA LEU A 137 5.76 -1.90 10.21
C LEU A 137 4.76 -2.58 11.16
N GLN A 138 4.26 -3.77 10.81
CA GLN A 138 3.37 -4.54 11.67
C GLN A 138 4.03 -4.89 13.01
N LYS A 139 5.27 -5.40 12.96
CA LYS A 139 6.05 -5.72 14.17
C LYS A 139 6.33 -4.48 15.02
N ALA A 140 6.69 -3.37 14.39
CA ALA A 140 6.93 -2.10 15.07
C ALA A 140 5.67 -1.58 15.77
N LYS A 141 4.51 -1.61 15.09
CA LYS A 141 3.21 -1.25 15.68
C LYS A 141 2.80 -2.15 16.85
N ALA A 142 3.02 -3.46 16.73
CA ALA A 142 2.75 -4.39 17.82
C ALA A 142 3.61 -4.05 19.05
N LYS A 143 4.92 -3.88 18.85
CA LYS A 143 5.84 -3.54 19.94
C LYS A 143 5.53 -2.18 20.57
N ALA A 144 5.18 -1.19 19.76
CA ALA A 144 4.80 0.13 20.23
C ALA A 144 3.56 0.09 21.11
N LYS A 145 2.56 -0.72 20.74
CA LYS A 145 1.37 -0.97 21.56
C LYS A 145 1.73 -1.60 22.90
N ASP A 146 2.60 -2.61 22.90
CA ASP A 146 3.06 -3.27 24.14
C ASP A 146 3.80 -2.30 25.07
N CYS A 147 4.51 -1.33 24.49
CA CYS A 147 5.24 -0.29 25.22
C CYS A 147 4.41 0.99 25.46
N ASN A 148 3.10 1.00 25.15
CA ASN A 148 2.21 2.16 25.29
C ASN A 148 2.65 3.43 24.53
N TYR A 149 3.36 3.28 23.41
CA TYR A 149 3.64 4.39 22.51
C TYR A 149 2.43 4.73 21.66
N LYS A 150 2.14 6.03 21.53
CA LYS A 150 0.99 6.55 20.77
C LYS A 150 1.20 6.50 19.24
N PHE A 151 2.44 6.57 18.79
CA PHE A 151 2.80 6.69 17.37
C PHE A 151 3.98 5.79 17.01
N VAL A 152 4.02 5.38 15.73
CA VAL A 152 5.07 4.59 15.07
C VAL A 152 5.34 5.18 13.70
#